data_AF-A0AAU5KFK8-F1
#
_entry.id   AF-A0AAU5KFK8-F1
#
_cell.length_a   1.000
_cell.length_b   1.000
_cell.length_c   1.000
_cell.angle_alpha   90.00
_cell.angle_beta   90.00
_cell.angle_gamma   90.00
#
_symmetry.space_group_name_H-M   'P 1'
#
loop_
_entity.id
_entity.type
_entity.pdbx_description
1 polymer ?
#
loop_
_entity_poly.entity_id
_entity_poly.type
_entity_poly.pdbx_seq_one_letter_code
_entity_poly.pdbx_strand_id
1 'polypeptide(L)'
;MSEYQYYEFLAIDRPLTSDEQEQLRSLSTRARITATSFTNEYQWGNFRGDPRRMVEQYYDAHLYLTNWGTRQVILRLPKGQLPLRALEPYCFDECVEAWMTKTHLVLDLRSEDESGDWDEGAEDSLGAIAGVRAELAAGDHRALYLAWLSAIGAWALQEDDEEVYREAVEPPVPAGLDRLTAPQRALADFLRVDADLLAVAAQASPPAAGPPKRPGKKELEPLIAALPDKEKNDLLLRLALGGEPQLGAELLRRLRGEPPVATAPGQRSAAELLDAAHARAAGRRQRAERVRDEARAKKLTALAADEEAIWREVENHVARKQVARYDAAVALLVELRDACDHVGRGLQCRQRVAALREKYRHLPGLLRRLDDRALRG
;
A
#
# COMPACT_ATOMS: atom_id res chain seq x y z
N MET A 1 8.71 23.16 2.04
CA MET A 1 7.32 22.76 1.75
C MET A 1 6.45 23.23 2.90
N SER A 2 5.20 23.63 2.66
CA SER A 2 4.26 23.90 3.76
C SER A 2 3.98 22.61 4.51
N GLU A 3 3.92 22.65 5.83
CA GLU A 3 3.53 21.50 6.66
C GLU A 3 2.09 21.10 6.31
N TYR A 4 1.82 19.81 6.08
CA TYR A 4 0.47 19.29 5.93
C TYR A 4 0.27 18.08 6.83
N GLN A 5 -0.82 18.09 7.59
CA GLN A 5 -1.22 17.01 8.49
C GLN A 5 -2.71 16.73 8.31
N TYR A 6 -3.06 15.46 8.23
CA TYR A 6 -4.45 14.99 8.16
C TYR A 6 -4.74 14.07 9.35
N TYR A 7 -5.85 14.31 10.03
CA TYR A 7 -6.37 13.49 11.12
C TYR A 7 -7.78 13.04 10.80
N GLU A 8 -8.05 11.74 10.92
CA GLU A 8 -9.38 11.17 10.83
C GLU A 8 -9.63 10.17 11.95
N PHE A 9 -10.83 10.19 12.52
CA PHE A 9 -11.30 9.23 13.50
C PHE A 9 -12.67 8.69 13.10
N LEU A 10 -12.89 7.39 13.34
CA LEU A 10 -14.17 6.73 13.07
C LEU A 10 -14.70 6.03 14.32
N ALA A 11 -15.99 6.23 14.60
CA ALA A 11 -16.75 5.50 15.61
C ALA A 11 -17.65 4.49 14.89
N ILE A 12 -17.44 3.21 15.19
CA ILE A 12 -18.02 2.05 14.49
C ILE A 12 -18.97 1.31 15.43
N ASP A 13 -18.57 1.10 16.67
CA ASP A 13 -19.31 0.26 17.60
C ASP A 13 -20.49 1.03 18.24
N ARG A 14 -20.34 2.35 18.44
CA ARG A 14 -21.44 3.23 18.84
C ARG A 14 -21.28 4.63 18.26
N PRO A 15 -22.38 5.30 17.88
CA PRO A 15 -22.32 6.73 17.57
C PRO A 15 -22.02 7.54 18.84
N LEU A 16 -21.36 8.68 18.64
CA LEU A 16 -21.10 9.67 19.67
C LEU A 16 -22.40 10.39 20.08
N THR A 17 -22.53 10.65 21.37
CA THR A 17 -23.63 11.48 21.89
C THR A 17 -23.41 12.96 21.53
N SER A 18 -24.46 13.76 21.66
CA SER A 18 -24.36 15.22 21.47
C SER A 18 -23.35 15.85 22.43
N ASP A 19 -23.33 15.40 23.69
CA ASP A 19 -22.40 15.91 24.71
C ASP A 19 -20.95 15.55 24.36
N GLU A 20 -20.71 14.34 23.85
CA GLU A 20 -19.37 13.91 23.40
C GLU A 20 -18.91 14.74 22.19
N GLN A 21 -19.80 15.01 21.24
CA GLN A 21 -19.49 15.86 20.08
C GLN A 21 -19.17 17.31 20.50
N GLU A 22 -19.87 17.85 21.51
CA GLU A 22 -19.59 19.19 22.06
C GLU A 22 -18.26 19.24 22.82
N GLN A 23 -17.91 18.20 23.57
CA GLN A 23 -16.59 18.07 24.18
C GLN A 23 -15.48 18.07 23.12
N LEU A 24 -15.64 17.32 22.04
CA LEU A 24 -14.67 17.25 20.95
C LEU A 24 -14.54 18.57 20.18
N ARG A 25 -15.62 19.35 20.06
CA ARG A 25 -15.59 20.71 19.51
C ARG A 25 -14.66 21.65 20.27
N SER A 26 -14.45 21.41 21.56
CA SER A 26 -13.50 22.21 22.36
C SER A 26 -12.02 21.95 21.98
N LEU A 27 -11.72 20.78 21.41
CA LEU A 27 -10.37 20.38 21.00
C LEU A 27 -9.98 20.94 19.63
N SER A 28 -10.96 21.06 18.73
CA SER A 28 -10.75 21.67 17.40
C SER A 28 -12.00 22.39 16.91
N THR A 29 -11.83 23.69 16.64
CA THR A 29 -12.87 24.52 16.02
C THR A 29 -13.00 24.28 14.51
N ARG A 30 -11.93 23.80 13.86
CA ARG A 30 -11.86 23.57 12.41
C ARG A 30 -12.30 22.17 11.99
N ALA A 31 -12.27 21.21 12.92
CA ALA A 31 -12.64 19.84 12.62
C ALA A 31 -14.10 19.72 12.18
N ARG A 32 -14.34 18.84 11.21
CA ARG A 32 -15.68 18.36 10.89
C ARG A 32 -15.98 17.19 11.81
N ILE A 33 -17.01 17.36 12.64
CA ILE A 33 -17.39 16.38 13.67
C ILE A 33 -18.82 15.91 13.35
N THR A 34 -19.03 14.61 13.36
CA THR A 34 -20.33 13.95 13.22
C THR A 34 -20.50 12.91 14.33
N ALA A 35 -21.66 12.26 14.38
CA ALA A 35 -21.88 11.17 15.33
C ALA A 35 -20.96 9.96 15.09
N THR A 36 -20.33 9.82 13.91
CA THR A 36 -19.52 8.64 13.57
C THR A 36 -18.11 8.99 13.11
N SER A 37 -17.77 10.27 12.99
CA SER A 37 -16.47 10.68 12.47
C SER A 37 -15.99 12.03 12.99
N PHE A 38 -14.68 12.18 12.99
CA PHE A 38 -14.00 13.46 13.17
C PHE A 38 -12.89 13.55 12.13
N THR A 39 -12.89 14.61 11.31
CA THR A 39 -11.81 14.90 10.36
C THR A 39 -11.26 16.29 10.56
N ASN A 40 -9.94 16.43 10.40
CA ASN A 40 -9.28 17.72 10.56
C ASN A 40 -7.97 17.78 9.77
N GLU A 41 -7.70 18.94 9.18
CA GLU A 41 -6.53 19.21 8.36
C GLU A 41 -5.78 20.43 8.89
N TYR A 42 -4.45 20.34 8.92
CA TYR A 42 -3.58 21.44 9.33
C TYR A 42 -2.56 21.75 8.26
N GLN A 43 -2.38 23.05 8.00
CA GLN A 43 -1.32 23.59 7.14
C GLN A 43 -0.21 24.28 7.95
N TRP A 44 -0.48 24.61 9.23
CA TRP A 44 0.46 25.17 10.21
C TRP A 44 0.01 24.80 11.63
N GLY A 45 0.96 24.41 12.49
CA GLY A 45 0.71 24.01 13.88
C GLY A 45 0.12 22.61 14.03
N ASN A 46 -0.07 22.16 15.27
CA ASN A 46 -0.46 20.78 15.58
C ASN A 46 -1.87 20.67 16.15
N PHE A 47 -2.45 19.48 16.00
CA PHE A 47 -3.67 19.11 16.70
C PHE A 47 -3.44 19.16 18.22
N ARG A 48 -4.38 19.76 18.96
CA ARG A 48 -4.26 19.96 20.42
C ARG A 48 -4.72 18.75 21.23
N GLY A 49 -5.44 17.82 20.61
CA GLY A 49 -5.88 16.58 21.25
C GLY A 49 -4.78 15.52 21.23
N ASP A 50 -4.95 14.50 22.05
CA ASP A 50 -4.12 13.30 22.06
C ASP A 50 -4.89 12.18 21.31
N PRO A 51 -4.42 11.75 20.13
CA PRO A 51 -5.10 10.73 19.34
C PRO A 51 -5.30 9.40 20.09
N ARG A 52 -4.34 8.97 20.91
CA ARG A 52 -4.45 7.73 21.68
C ARG A 52 -5.59 7.83 22.69
N ARG A 53 -5.68 8.94 23.42
CA ARG A 53 -6.79 9.18 24.36
C ARG A 53 -8.14 9.28 23.67
N MET A 54 -8.19 9.90 22.50
CA MET A 54 -9.43 10.02 21.73
C MET A 54 -9.95 8.66 21.24
N VAL A 55 -9.05 7.77 20.80
CA VAL A 55 -9.40 6.39 20.47
C VAL A 55 -9.85 5.62 21.72
N GLU A 56 -9.13 5.74 22.83
CA GLU A 56 -9.56 5.05 24.07
C GLU A 56 -10.97 5.45 24.52
N GLN A 57 -11.32 6.73 24.40
CA GLN A 57 -12.57 7.27 24.94
C GLN A 57 -13.75 7.23 23.95
N TYR A 58 -13.53 7.62 22.70
CA TYR A 58 -14.61 8.00 21.78
C TYR A 58 -14.63 7.17 20.49
N TYR A 59 -13.47 6.82 19.94
CA TYR A 59 -13.37 6.28 18.58
C TYR A 59 -12.86 4.84 18.53
N ASP A 60 -13.15 4.15 17.43
CA ASP A 60 -12.75 2.77 17.20
C ASP A 60 -11.57 2.63 16.23
N ALA A 61 -11.36 3.65 15.40
CA ALA A 61 -10.26 3.71 14.45
C ALA A 61 -9.76 5.15 14.32
N HIS A 62 -8.48 5.32 14.06
CA HIS A 62 -7.85 6.59 13.76
C HIS A 62 -6.84 6.43 12.63
N LEU A 63 -6.73 7.45 11.78
CA LEU A 63 -5.72 7.61 10.76
C LEU A 63 -5.08 8.98 10.90
N TYR A 64 -3.76 9.01 10.86
CA TYR A 64 -2.96 10.22 10.82
C TYR A 64 -1.92 10.11 9.73
N LEU A 65 -1.74 11.17 8.96
CA LEU A 65 -0.67 11.23 7.97
C LEU A 65 -0.13 12.65 7.79
N THR A 66 1.10 12.74 7.30
CA THR A 66 1.81 14.00 7.09
C THR A 66 2.56 14.00 5.78
N ASN A 67 2.81 15.19 5.22
CA ASN A 67 3.59 15.32 4.00
C ASN A 67 5.10 15.23 4.19
N TRP A 68 5.58 15.01 5.41
CA TRP A 68 6.98 14.70 5.72
C TRP A 68 7.19 13.23 6.10
N GLY A 69 6.20 12.36 5.86
CA GLY A 69 6.45 10.93 5.85
C GLY A 69 5.76 10.11 6.92
N THR A 70 5.24 10.71 7.98
CA THR A 70 4.52 9.95 9.01
C THR A 70 3.18 9.44 8.49
N ARG A 71 2.92 8.15 8.65
CA ARG A 71 1.61 7.50 8.50
C ARG A 71 1.33 6.64 9.72
N GLN A 72 0.16 6.80 10.30
CA GLN A 72 -0.26 6.09 11.50
C GLN A 72 -1.72 5.65 11.39
N VAL A 73 -2.00 4.41 11.80
CA VAL A 73 -3.35 3.91 12.02
C VAL A 73 -3.45 3.32 13.41
N ILE A 74 -4.47 3.71 14.16
CA ILE A 74 -4.79 3.13 15.47
C ILE A 74 -6.12 2.39 15.37
N LEU A 75 -6.17 1.13 15.81
CA LEU A 75 -7.36 0.29 15.84
C LEU A 75 -7.67 -0.12 17.29
N ARG A 76 -8.91 0.12 17.72
CA ARG A 76 -9.42 -0.31 19.03
C ARG A 76 -10.27 -1.57 18.88
N LEU A 77 -10.02 -2.58 19.69
CA LEU A 77 -10.83 -3.80 19.75
C LEU A 77 -11.42 -3.96 21.16
N PRO A 78 -12.68 -4.38 21.31
CA PRO A 78 -13.24 -4.77 22.60
C PRO A 78 -12.35 -5.79 23.32
N LYS A 79 -12.23 -5.64 24.64
CA LYS A 79 -11.38 -6.53 25.44
C LYS A 79 -11.80 -7.97 25.28
N GLY A 80 -10.78 -8.82 25.28
CA GLY A 80 -10.96 -10.24 25.15
C GLY A 80 -11.20 -10.68 23.73
N GLN A 81 -11.26 -9.79 22.71
CA GLN A 81 -11.31 -10.15 21.27
C GLN A 81 -10.00 -10.76 20.75
N LEU A 82 -8.88 -10.23 21.20
CA LEU A 82 -7.54 -10.68 20.84
C LEU A 82 -6.65 -10.55 22.08
N PRO A 83 -6.04 -11.64 22.58
CA PRO A 83 -5.15 -11.56 23.73
C PRO A 83 -3.82 -10.88 23.37
N LEU A 84 -3.28 -10.08 24.29
CA LEU A 84 -2.03 -9.34 24.06
C LEU A 84 -0.86 -10.26 23.66
N ARG A 85 -0.79 -11.47 24.22
CA ARG A 85 0.20 -12.49 23.88
C ARG A 85 0.19 -12.94 22.43
N ALA A 86 -0.94 -12.82 21.73
CA ALA A 86 -1.01 -13.14 20.30
C ALA A 86 -0.40 -12.03 19.43
N LEU A 87 -0.28 -10.82 19.97
CA LEU A 87 0.28 -9.64 19.29
C LEU A 87 1.77 -9.47 19.57
N GLU A 88 2.23 -9.84 20.77
CA GLU A 88 3.61 -9.69 21.23
C GLU A 88 4.68 -10.09 20.19
N PRO A 89 4.55 -11.21 19.44
CA PRO A 89 5.55 -11.56 18.42
C PRO A 89 5.64 -10.56 17.25
N TYR A 90 4.55 -9.86 16.93
CA TYR A 90 4.47 -8.91 15.83
C TYR A 90 4.81 -7.48 16.26
N CYS A 91 4.81 -7.20 17.56
CA CYS A 91 5.24 -5.91 18.07
C CYS A 91 6.71 -5.69 17.72
N PHE A 92 7.00 -4.55 17.12
CA PHE A 92 8.35 -4.23 16.65
C PHE A 92 8.59 -2.74 16.81
N ASP A 93 9.50 -2.43 17.73
CA ASP A 93 9.91 -1.07 18.07
C ASP A 93 8.69 -0.14 18.33
N GLU A 94 8.78 1.14 17.95
CA GLU A 94 7.67 2.11 17.99
C GLU A 94 6.72 2.01 16.77
N CYS A 95 7.00 1.09 15.83
CA CYS A 95 6.21 0.93 14.60
C CYS A 95 4.95 0.08 14.80
N VAL A 96 5.02 -0.92 15.68
CA VAL A 96 3.88 -1.79 15.99
C VAL A 96 3.76 -1.91 17.50
N GLU A 97 2.85 -1.13 18.08
CA GLU A 97 2.60 -1.11 19.52
C GLU A 97 1.18 -1.61 19.83
N ALA A 98 1.04 -2.34 20.94
CA ALA A 98 -0.26 -2.75 21.43
C ALA A 98 -0.33 -2.63 22.95
N TRP A 99 -1.46 -2.13 23.47
CA TRP A 99 -1.69 -2.05 24.92
C TRP A 99 -3.12 -2.41 25.28
N MET A 100 -3.28 -2.89 26.52
CA MET A 100 -4.56 -3.28 27.08
C MET A 100 -5.04 -2.22 28.07
N THR A 101 -6.25 -1.71 27.85
CA THR A 101 -6.98 -0.88 28.81
C THR A 101 -7.90 -1.77 29.67
N LYS A 102 -8.70 -1.16 30.55
CA LYS A 102 -9.67 -1.92 31.35
C LYS A 102 -10.72 -2.62 30.47
N THR A 103 -11.07 -2.01 29.34
CA THR A 103 -12.23 -2.37 28.51
C THR A 103 -11.90 -2.72 27.06
N HIS A 104 -10.71 -2.36 26.58
CA HIS A 104 -10.32 -2.53 25.17
C HIS A 104 -8.84 -2.89 25.04
N LEU A 105 -8.49 -3.52 23.92
CA LEU A 105 -7.14 -3.55 23.35
C LEU A 105 -7.02 -2.40 22.35
N VAL A 106 -5.88 -1.73 22.31
CA VAL A 106 -5.54 -0.75 21.27
C VAL A 106 -4.27 -1.20 20.57
N LEU A 107 -4.29 -1.13 19.23
CA LEU A 107 -3.19 -1.42 18.32
C LEU A 107 -2.82 -0.13 17.59
N ASP A 108 -1.57 0.30 17.66
CA ASP A 108 -1.01 1.49 17.02
C ASP A 108 0.05 1.05 16.01
N LEU A 109 -0.19 1.36 14.74
CA LEU A 109 0.62 0.91 13.60
C LEU A 109 1.17 2.15 12.89
N ARG A 110 2.48 2.23 12.73
CA ARG A 110 3.19 3.38 12.14
C ARG A 110 4.10 2.96 11.00
N SER A 111 4.24 3.88 10.06
CA SER A 111 5.17 3.82 8.95
C SER A 111 5.75 5.23 8.77
N GLU A 112 7.06 5.35 8.94
CA GLU A 112 7.83 6.58 8.76
C GLU A 112 8.67 6.46 7.50
N ASP A 113 8.55 7.44 6.60
CA ASP A 113 9.45 7.56 5.45
C ASP A 113 9.46 9.02 4.98
N GLU A 114 10.50 9.73 5.43
CA GLU A 114 10.78 11.15 5.16
C GLU A 114 11.28 11.42 3.73
N SER A 115 11.64 10.36 3.00
CA SER A 115 12.23 10.43 1.66
C SER A 115 11.21 10.22 0.53
N GLY A 116 10.01 9.72 0.87
CA GLY A 116 8.97 9.35 -0.08
C GLY A 116 8.24 10.53 -0.71
N ASP A 117 7.75 10.31 -1.94
CA ASP A 117 6.84 11.23 -2.60
C ASP A 117 5.48 11.28 -1.87
N TRP A 118 4.85 12.45 -1.90
CA TRP A 118 3.50 12.61 -1.36
C TRP A 118 2.48 11.79 -2.15
N ASP A 119 1.65 11.04 -1.43
CA ASP A 119 0.63 10.15 -1.98
C ASP A 119 -0.74 10.80 -1.85
N GLU A 120 -1.20 11.41 -2.95
CA GLU A 120 -2.53 12.03 -3.01
C GLU A 120 -3.62 10.97 -2.85
N GLY A 121 -4.49 11.13 -1.84
CA GLY A 121 -5.62 10.23 -1.59
C GLY A 121 -5.38 9.20 -0.48
N ALA A 122 -4.19 9.19 0.14
CA ALA A 122 -3.95 8.37 1.33
C ALA A 122 -4.92 8.71 2.48
N GLU A 123 -5.46 9.93 2.52
CA GLU A 123 -6.48 10.38 3.47
C GLU A 123 -7.81 9.58 3.41
N ASP A 124 -8.15 8.97 2.27
CA ASP A 124 -9.40 8.23 2.09
C ASP A 124 -9.32 6.76 2.60
N SER A 125 -8.21 6.38 3.23
CA SER A 125 -7.91 4.97 3.51
C SER A 125 -8.63 4.40 4.74
N LEU A 126 -8.98 5.22 5.74
CA LEU A 126 -9.43 4.72 7.04
C LEU A 126 -10.72 3.89 6.94
N GLY A 127 -11.67 4.30 6.11
CA GLY A 127 -12.90 3.56 5.88
C GLY A 127 -12.67 2.16 5.30
N ALA A 128 -11.69 2.01 4.41
CA ALA A 128 -11.31 0.72 3.84
C ALA A 128 -10.55 -0.15 4.86
N ILE A 129 -9.65 0.47 5.65
CA ILE A 129 -8.84 -0.20 6.67
C ILE A 129 -9.69 -0.67 7.86
N ALA A 130 -10.76 0.04 8.21
CA ALA A 130 -11.60 -0.26 9.37
C ALA A 130 -12.10 -1.72 9.44
N GLY A 131 -12.26 -2.38 8.29
CA GLY A 131 -12.62 -3.80 8.20
C GLY A 131 -11.62 -4.76 8.88
N VAL A 132 -10.36 -4.36 9.02
CA VAL A 132 -9.31 -5.13 9.72
C VAL A 132 -9.69 -5.43 11.16
N ARG A 133 -10.45 -4.56 11.84
CA ARG A 133 -10.91 -4.80 13.22
C ARG A 133 -11.68 -6.11 13.34
N ALA A 134 -12.61 -6.36 12.41
CA ALA A 134 -13.42 -7.57 12.40
C ALA A 134 -12.59 -8.81 12.06
N GLU A 135 -11.59 -8.67 11.20
CA GLU A 135 -10.67 -9.74 10.83
C GLU A 135 -9.76 -10.14 12.00
N LEU A 136 -9.16 -9.16 12.69
CA LEU A 136 -8.38 -9.37 13.91
C LEU A 136 -9.23 -10.02 15.02
N ALA A 137 -10.47 -9.57 15.21
CA ALA A 137 -11.41 -10.17 16.16
C ALA A 137 -11.78 -11.63 15.81
N ALA A 138 -11.67 -12.00 14.53
CA ALA A 138 -11.87 -13.36 14.05
C ALA A 138 -10.60 -14.23 14.11
N GLY A 139 -9.47 -13.68 14.58
CA GLY A 139 -8.18 -14.38 14.66
C GLY A 139 -7.35 -14.34 13.36
N ASP A 140 -7.68 -13.46 12.43
CA ASP A 140 -6.87 -13.24 11.23
C ASP A 140 -5.74 -12.25 11.54
N HIS A 141 -4.53 -12.79 11.72
CA HIS A 141 -3.36 -12.02 12.12
C HIS A 141 -2.59 -11.41 10.93
N ARG A 142 -3.11 -11.50 9.69
CA ARG A 142 -2.42 -10.95 8.51
C ARG A 142 -2.14 -9.46 8.63
N ALA A 143 -3.06 -8.70 9.23
CA ALA A 143 -2.84 -7.27 9.46
C ALA A 143 -1.65 -6.98 10.39
N LEU A 144 -1.42 -7.81 11.41
CA LEU A 144 -0.28 -7.68 12.32
C LEU A 144 1.03 -7.97 11.59
N TYR A 145 1.05 -9.04 10.80
CA TYR A 145 2.21 -9.41 10.00
C TYR A 145 2.53 -8.35 8.93
N LEU A 146 1.51 -7.76 8.28
CA LEU A 146 1.69 -6.65 7.34
C LEU A 146 2.32 -5.43 8.00
N ALA A 147 1.88 -5.06 9.21
CA ALA A 147 2.48 -3.96 9.94
C ALA A 147 3.94 -4.25 10.33
N TRP A 148 4.24 -5.49 10.73
CA TRP A 148 5.61 -5.93 11.00
C TRP A 148 6.50 -5.86 9.74
N LEU A 149 6.00 -6.28 8.57
CA LEU A 149 6.72 -6.14 7.30
C LEU A 149 6.99 -4.67 6.94
N SER A 150 6.02 -3.78 7.18
CA SER A 150 6.22 -2.34 6.99
C SER A 150 7.36 -1.83 7.88
N ALA A 151 7.34 -2.21 9.17
CA ALA A 151 8.35 -1.79 10.13
C ALA A 151 9.76 -2.24 9.73
N ILE A 152 9.96 -3.53 9.40
CA ILE A 152 11.28 -4.03 8.99
C ILE A 152 11.72 -3.48 7.62
N GLY A 153 10.78 -3.12 6.75
CA GLY A 153 11.06 -2.52 5.44
C GLY A 153 11.55 -1.08 5.57
N ALA A 154 10.89 -0.27 6.39
CA ALA A 154 11.33 1.10 6.69
C ALA A 154 12.70 1.12 7.37
N TRP A 155 12.92 0.15 8.26
CA TRP A 155 14.16 -0.04 8.98
C TRP A 155 15.37 -0.39 8.09
N ALA A 156 15.16 -1.09 6.97
CA ALA A 156 16.23 -1.36 5.99
C ALA A 156 16.78 -0.09 5.31
N LEU A 157 16.08 1.04 5.43
CA LEU A 157 16.45 2.32 4.83
C LEU A 157 17.23 3.24 5.79
N GLN A 158 17.33 2.88 7.06
CA GLN A 158 17.99 3.67 8.11
C GLN A 158 19.37 3.08 8.40
N GLU A 159 20.43 3.73 7.92
CA GLU A 159 21.81 3.21 7.80
C GLU A 159 22.63 3.12 9.13
N ASP A 160 22.08 3.42 10.31
CA ASP A 160 22.90 3.85 11.47
C ASP A 160 23.02 2.89 12.70
N ASP A 161 22.28 1.78 12.78
CA ASP A 161 22.05 0.95 14.00
C ASP A 161 22.74 -0.42 14.28
N GLU A 162 23.85 -0.80 13.62
CA GLU A 162 24.18 -2.17 13.06
C GLU A 162 24.04 -3.44 13.96
N GLU A 163 23.77 -3.30 15.26
CA GLU A 163 23.79 -4.38 16.24
C GLU A 163 22.41 -4.95 16.64
N VAL A 164 21.33 -4.17 16.59
CA VAL A 164 19.96 -4.70 16.88
C VAL A 164 19.42 -5.52 15.68
N TYR A 165 20.06 -5.40 14.51
CA TYR A 165 19.53 -5.88 13.22
C TYR A 165 19.57 -7.39 12.97
N ARG A 166 20.50 -8.12 13.59
CA ARG A 166 20.69 -9.54 13.28
C ARG A 166 19.82 -10.49 14.10
N GLU A 167 19.19 -10.00 15.17
CA GLU A 167 18.50 -10.84 16.14
C GLU A 167 16.96 -10.83 15.96
N ALA A 168 16.42 -9.94 15.13
CA ALA A 168 15.00 -9.90 14.84
C ALA A 168 14.57 -11.16 14.05
N VAL A 169 13.85 -12.04 14.73
CA VAL A 169 13.29 -13.27 14.15
C VAL A 169 11.93 -12.97 13.56
N GLU A 170 11.67 -13.52 12.38
CA GLU A 170 10.36 -13.45 11.74
C GLU A 170 9.25 -13.97 12.70
N PRO A 171 8.16 -13.21 12.91
CA PRO A 171 7.04 -13.66 13.71
C PRO A 171 6.31 -14.84 13.04
N PRO A 172 5.38 -15.51 13.75
CA PRO A 172 4.55 -16.54 13.14
C PRO A 172 3.89 -16.03 11.85
N VAL A 173 4.05 -16.78 10.76
CA VAL A 173 3.57 -16.39 9.43
C VAL A 173 2.10 -16.80 9.30
N PRO A 174 1.16 -15.84 9.19
CA PRO A 174 -0.26 -16.16 9.07
C PRO A 174 -0.58 -16.81 7.72
N ALA A 175 -1.60 -17.67 7.70
CA ALA A 175 -2.09 -18.30 6.48
C ALA A 175 -2.73 -17.28 5.52
N GLY A 176 -2.57 -17.49 4.22
CA GLY A 176 -3.25 -16.72 3.18
C GLY A 176 -2.66 -15.33 2.90
N LEU A 177 -1.36 -15.12 3.12
CA LEU A 177 -0.68 -13.86 2.77
C LEU A 177 -0.66 -13.60 1.25
N ASP A 178 -0.78 -14.65 0.43
CA ASP A 178 -0.89 -14.55 -1.04
C ASP A 178 -2.24 -13.97 -1.51
N ARG A 179 -3.24 -13.91 -0.63
CA ARG A 179 -4.62 -13.49 -0.95
C ARG A 179 -5.18 -12.55 0.11
N LEU A 180 -4.63 -11.35 0.17
CA LEU A 180 -5.12 -10.28 1.05
C LEU A 180 -6.57 -9.90 0.73
N THR A 181 -7.35 -9.66 1.79
CA THR A 181 -8.69 -9.06 1.70
C THR A 181 -8.59 -7.58 1.29
N ALA A 182 -9.72 -6.95 0.97
CA ALA A 182 -9.73 -5.52 0.66
C ALA A 182 -9.24 -4.64 1.83
N PRO A 183 -9.67 -4.85 3.09
CA PRO A 183 -9.12 -4.12 4.23
C PRO A 183 -7.62 -4.34 4.45
N GLN A 184 -7.13 -5.57 4.28
CA GLN A 184 -5.71 -5.89 4.42
C GLN A 184 -4.86 -5.23 3.34
N ARG A 185 -5.35 -5.18 2.10
CA ARG A 185 -4.66 -4.48 1.01
C ARG A 185 -4.61 -2.98 1.28
N ALA A 186 -5.73 -2.38 1.70
CA ALA A 186 -5.76 -0.96 2.08
C ALA A 186 -4.77 -0.66 3.20
N LEU A 187 -4.65 -1.55 4.21
CA LEU A 187 -3.66 -1.40 5.27
C LEU A 187 -2.22 -1.54 4.75
N ALA A 188 -1.95 -2.53 3.90
CA ALA A 188 -0.63 -2.75 3.32
C ALA A 188 -0.17 -1.56 2.47
N ASP A 189 -1.07 -1.04 1.63
CA ASP A 189 -0.81 0.14 0.78
C ASP A 189 -0.59 1.38 1.66
N PHE A 190 -1.44 1.59 2.67
CA PHE A 190 -1.30 2.71 3.59
C PHE A 190 0.02 2.66 4.37
N LEU A 191 0.41 1.50 4.89
CA LEU A 191 1.68 1.29 5.61
C LEU A 191 2.90 1.12 4.67
N ARG A 192 2.74 1.28 3.35
CA ARG A 192 3.81 1.17 2.35
C ARG A 192 4.57 -0.16 2.41
N VAL A 193 3.86 -1.26 2.62
CA VAL A 193 4.47 -2.59 2.66
C VAL A 193 5.07 -2.91 1.28
N ASP A 194 6.38 -3.19 1.23
CA ASP A 194 7.05 -3.51 -0.03
C ASP A 194 6.47 -4.78 -0.66
N ALA A 195 6.12 -4.68 -1.95
CA ALA A 195 5.43 -5.74 -2.66
C ALA A 195 6.32 -6.98 -2.89
N ASP A 196 7.63 -6.82 -3.05
CA ASP A 196 8.56 -7.95 -3.17
C ASP A 196 8.80 -8.62 -1.81
N LEU A 197 8.91 -7.84 -0.74
CA LEU A 197 9.00 -8.32 0.63
C LEU A 197 7.76 -9.13 1.01
N LEU A 198 6.56 -8.61 0.74
CA LEU A 198 5.31 -9.34 0.93
C LEU A 198 5.27 -10.63 0.10
N ALA A 199 5.73 -10.59 -1.16
CA ALA A 199 5.78 -11.77 -2.02
C ALA A 199 6.79 -12.83 -1.54
N VAL A 200 7.88 -12.43 -0.90
CA VAL A 200 8.86 -13.34 -0.26
C VAL A 200 8.31 -13.92 1.02
N ALA A 201 7.66 -13.10 1.86
CA ALA A 201 6.98 -13.55 3.06
C ALA A 201 5.90 -14.60 2.76
N ALA A 202 5.07 -14.35 1.75
CA ALA A 202 3.97 -15.21 1.34
C ALA A 202 4.41 -16.63 0.92
N GLN A 203 5.68 -16.84 0.54
CA GLN A 203 6.19 -18.18 0.20
C GLN A 203 6.22 -19.14 1.40
N ALA A 204 6.32 -18.61 2.62
CA ALA A 204 6.25 -19.39 3.86
C ALA A 204 4.83 -19.42 4.46
N SER A 205 3.87 -18.72 3.84
CA SER A 205 2.50 -18.63 4.33
C SER A 205 1.75 -19.93 4.03
N PRO A 206 1.13 -20.56 5.04
CA PRO A 206 0.21 -21.66 4.81
C PRO A 206 -0.96 -21.23 3.90
N PRO A 207 -1.59 -22.17 3.18
CA PRO A 207 -2.76 -21.83 2.37
C PRO A 207 -3.89 -21.30 3.26
N ALA A 208 -4.60 -20.28 2.77
CA ALA A 208 -5.76 -19.74 3.46
C ALA A 208 -6.77 -20.86 3.77
N ALA A 209 -7.22 -20.94 5.02
CA ALA A 209 -8.39 -21.73 5.33
C ALA A 209 -9.57 -21.20 4.49
N GLY A 210 -10.41 -22.10 3.96
CA GLY A 210 -11.63 -21.70 3.27
C GLY A 210 -12.49 -20.79 4.16
N PRO A 211 -13.38 -19.96 3.57
CA PRO A 211 -14.20 -19.03 4.33
C PRO A 211 -14.89 -19.78 5.48
N PRO A 212 -14.82 -19.25 6.72
CA PRO A 212 -15.35 -19.95 7.88
C PRO A 212 -16.83 -20.24 7.64
N LYS A 213 -17.19 -21.53 7.60
CA LYS A 213 -18.60 -21.91 7.47
C LYS A 213 -19.36 -21.32 8.65
N ARG A 214 -20.44 -20.59 8.36
CA ARG A 214 -21.34 -20.13 9.42
C ARG A 214 -21.86 -21.36 10.17
N PRO A 215 -21.76 -21.38 11.50
CA PRO A 215 -22.18 -22.52 12.27
C PRO A 215 -23.68 -22.71 12.10
N GLY A 216 -24.10 -23.96 11.89
CA GLY A 216 -25.50 -24.30 11.75
C GLY A 216 -26.18 -24.38 13.11
N LYS A 217 -27.52 -24.31 13.12
CA LYS A 217 -28.32 -24.49 14.36
C LYS A 217 -27.90 -25.74 15.14
N LYS A 218 -27.69 -26.87 14.46
CA LYS A 218 -27.31 -28.16 15.08
C LYS A 218 -25.97 -28.14 15.84
N GLU A 219 -25.07 -27.22 15.48
CA GLU A 219 -23.77 -27.06 16.14
C GLU A 219 -23.88 -26.15 17.36
N LEU A 220 -24.61 -25.04 17.23
CA LEU A 220 -24.75 -24.05 18.30
C LEU A 220 -25.69 -24.49 19.42
N GLU A 221 -26.77 -25.20 19.10
CA GLU A 221 -27.81 -25.61 20.05
C GLU A 221 -27.26 -26.38 21.27
N PRO A 222 -26.40 -27.42 21.12
CA PRO A 222 -25.81 -28.10 22.27
C PRO A 222 -24.81 -27.22 23.05
N LEU A 223 -24.05 -26.35 22.37
CA LEU A 223 -23.08 -25.46 23.03
C LEU A 223 -23.79 -24.39 23.88
N ILE A 224 -24.88 -23.83 23.35
CA ILE A 224 -25.74 -22.86 24.07
C ILE A 224 -26.48 -23.52 25.23
N ALA A 225 -26.87 -24.80 25.09
CA ALA A 225 -27.48 -25.57 26.17
C ALA A 225 -26.49 -25.87 27.31
N ALA A 226 -25.19 -25.97 27.00
CA ALA A 226 -24.14 -26.21 27.99
C ALA A 226 -23.68 -24.94 28.74
N LEU A 227 -24.12 -23.74 28.33
CA LEU A 227 -23.80 -22.51 29.04
C LEU A 227 -24.52 -22.44 30.40
N PRO A 228 -23.84 -21.98 31.48
CA PRO A 228 -24.49 -21.73 32.76
C PRO A 228 -25.64 -20.73 32.63
N ASP A 229 -26.75 -20.96 33.33
CA ASP A 229 -27.95 -20.10 33.27
C ASP A 229 -27.64 -18.63 33.57
N LYS A 230 -26.72 -18.37 34.51
CA LYS A 230 -26.28 -17.01 34.83
C LYS A 230 -25.63 -16.31 33.63
N GLU A 231 -24.74 -17.01 32.92
CA GLU A 231 -24.04 -16.48 31.75
C GLU A 231 -25.03 -16.29 30.57
N LYS A 232 -25.94 -17.25 30.39
CA LYS A 232 -26.98 -17.18 29.37
C LYS A 232 -27.94 -16.01 29.60
N ASN A 233 -28.39 -15.80 30.84
CA ASN A 233 -29.27 -14.68 31.19
C ASN A 233 -28.57 -13.34 31.05
N ASP A 234 -27.28 -13.24 31.40
CA ASP A 234 -26.48 -12.03 31.21
C ASP A 234 -26.35 -11.66 29.72
N LEU A 235 -26.00 -12.63 28.87
CA LEU A 235 -25.92 -12.44 27.42
C LEU A 235 -27.25 -12.02 26.79
N LEU A 236 -28.36 -12.64 27.22
CA LEU A 236 -29.70 -12.27 26.75
C LEU A 236 -30.11 -10.87 27.22
N LEU A 237 -29.74 -10.49 28.44
CA LEU A 237 -29.97 -9.15 28.97
C LEU A 237 -29.15 -8.10 28.20
N ARG A 238 -27.86 -8.33 27.99
CA ARG A 238 -26.98 -7.47 27.16
C ARG A 238 -27.53 -7.30 25.74
N LEU A 239 -28.00 -8.40 25.14
CA LEU A 239 -28.64 -8.37 23.82
C LEU A 239 -29.93 -7.55 23.82
N ALA A 240 -30.77 -7.69 24.85
CA ALA A 240 -32.05 -6.98 24.96
C ALA A 240 -31.89 -5.48 25.25
N LEU A 241 -30.88 -5.11 26.05
CA LEU A 241 -30.53 -3.71 26.32
C LEU A 241 -29.99 -3.01 25.06
N GLY A 242 -29.39 -3.76 24.14
CA GLY A 242 -28.78 -3.23 22.92
C GLY A 242 -27.52 -2.41 23.20
N GLY A 243 -26.84 -1.97 22.15
CA GLY A 243 -25.63 -1.13 22.24
C GLY A 243 -24.30 -1.88 22.15
N GLU A 244 -24.32 -3.21 22.00
CA GLU A 244 -23.13 -4.03 21.80
C GLU A 244 -23.16 -4.74 20.44
N PRO A 245 -22.74 -4.09 19.33
CA PRO A 245 -22.81 -4.70 18.00
C PRO A 245 -21.94 -5.94 17.85
N GLN A 246 -20.92 -6.10 18.71
CA GLN A 246 -19.98 -7.21 18.69
C GLN A 246 -20.39 -8.41 19.58
N LEU A 247 -21.52 -8.32 20.30
CA LEU A 247 -21.95 -9.35 21.24
C LEU A 247 -22.14 -10.73 20.57
N GLY A 248 -22.62 -10.74 19.33
CA GLY A 248 -22.77 -11.97 18.56
C GLY A 248 -21.43 -12.64 18.23
N ALA A 249 -20.41 -11.85 17.90
CA ALA A 249 -19.06 -12.35 17.64
C ALA A 249 -18.38 -12.85 18.92
N GLU A 250 -18.58 -12.13 20.03
CA GLU A 250 -18.15 -12.57 21.38
C GLU A 250 -18.74 -13.93 21.73
N LEU A 251 -20.06 -14.10 21.60
CA LEU A 251 -20.75 -15.35 21.90
C LEU A 251 -20.26 -16.50 21.01
N LEU A 252 -20.19 -16.30 19.70
CA LEU A 252 -19.77 -17.36 18.77
C LEU A 252 -18.39 -17.92 19.07
N ARG A 253 -17.50 -17.07 19.57
CA ARG A 253 -16.16 -17.43 19.98
C ARG A 253 -16.13 -18.06 21.36
N ARG A 254 -16.92 -17.54 22.31
CA ARG A 254 -17.10 -18.17 23.62
C ARG A 254 -17.62 -19.61 23.50
N LEU A 255 -18.47 -19.89 22.51
CA LEU A 255 -19.03 -21.22 22.23
C LEU A 255 -18.04 -22.15 21.53
N ARG A 256 -17.27 -21.64 20.56
CA ARG A 256 -16.35 -22.46 19.74
C ARG A 256 -14.92 -22.55 20.29
N GLY A 257 -14.59 -21.75 21.30
CA GLY A 257 -13.22 -21.52 21.74
C GLY A 257 -12.49 -20.54 20.82
N GLU A 258 -11.24 -20.23 21.16
CA GLU A 258 -10.39 -19.47 20.25
C GLU A 258 -10.12 -20.32 19.00
N PRO A 259 -10.39 -19.79 17.78
CA PRO A 259 -10.04 -20.50 16.58
C PRO A 259 -8.52 -20.74 16.58
N PRO A 260 -8.04 -21.92 16.18
CA PRO A 260 -6.61 -22.14 16.04
C PRO A 260 -6.08 -21.13 15.04
N VAL A 261 -5.13 -20.32 15.48
CA VAL A 261 -4.42 -19.39 14.62
C VAL A 261 -3.64 -20.23 13.61
N ALA A 262 -4.04 -20.17 12.34
CA ALA A 262 -3.36 -20.89 11.27
C ALA A 262 -2.07 -20.13 10.91
N THR A 263 -1.04 -20.29 11.73
CA THR A 263 0.30 -19.72 11.51
C THR A 263 1.34 -20.81 11.34
N ALA A 264 2.31 -20.61 10.46
CA ALA A 264 3.57 -21.34 10.48
C ALA A 264 4.57 -20.63 11.42
N PRO A 265 5.47 -21.36 12.11
CA PRO A 265 6.55 -20.72 12.85
C PRO A 265 7.46 -19.94 11.88
N GLY A 266 7.78 -18.70 12.21
CA GLY A 266 8.83 -17.95 11.50
C GLY A 266 10.18 -18.60 11.79
N GLN A 267 10.93 -18.91 10.74
CA GLN A 267 12.24 -19.56 10.85
C GLN A 267 13.38 -18.73 10.27
N ARG A 268 13.05 -17.60 9.62
CA ARG A 268 14.00 -16.68 9.02
C ARG A 268 14.29 -15.53 9.98
N SER A 269 15.46 -14.94 9.82
CA SER A 269 15.72 -13.60 10.33
C SER A 269 15.05 -12.54 9.44
N ALA A 270 14.81 -11.35 9.99
CA ALA A 270 14.38 -10.19 9.21
C ALA A 270 15.38 -9.86 8.08
N ALA A 271 16.69 -10.03 8.33
CA ALA A 271 17.74 -9.82 7.33
C ALA A 271 17.60 -10.77 6.13
N GLU A 272 17.40 -12.06 6.35
CA GLU A 272 17.20 -13.03 5.26
C GLU A 272 15.94 -12.71 4.42
N LEU A 273 14.89 -12.21 5.06
CA LEU A 273 13.67 -11.75 4.38
C LEU A 273 13.95 -10.54 3.47
N LEU A 274 14.65 -9.54 4.00
CA LEU A 274 15.01 -8.32 3.29
C LEU A 274 15.97 -8.61 2.13
N ASP A 275 16.99 -9.44 2.33
CA ASP A 275 17.93 -9.85 1.29
C ASP A 275 17.21 -10.58 0.15
N ALA A 276 16.31 -11.51 0.48
CA ALA A 276 15.51 -12.21 -0.51
C ALA A 276 14.57 -11.25 -1.28
N ALA A 277 14.00 -10.25 -0.61
CA ALA A 277 13.18 -9.21 -1.24
C ALA A 277 14.02 -8.37 -2.21
N HIS A 278 15.20 -7.92 -1.80
CA HIS A 278 16.14 -7.17 -2.64
C HIS A 278 16.57 -7.97 -3.88
N ALA A 279 16.94 -9.24 -3.70
CA ALA A 279 17.30 -10.13 -4.80
C ALA A 279 16.14 -10.30 -5.81
N ARG A 280 14.91 -10.41 -5.30
CA ARG A 280 13.71 -10.48 -6.12
C ARG A 280 13.47 -9.19 -6.89
N ALA A 281 13.57 -8.03 -6.23
CA ALA A 281 13.40 -6.72 -6.85
C ALA A 281 14.44 -6.49 -7.96
N ALA A 282 15.70 -6.79 -7.70
CA ALA A 282 16.78 -6.72 -8.69
C ALA A 282 16.51 -7.63 -9.90
N GLY A 283 16.07 -8.87 -9.65
CA GLY A 283 15.67 -9.80 -10.70
C GLY A 283 14.50 -9.30 -11.56
N ARG A 284 13.49 -8.65 -10.95
CA ARG A 284 12.37 -8.04 -11.70
C ARG A 284 12.85 -6.88 -12.56
N ARG A 285 13.69 -5.99 -12.03
CA ARG A 285 14.25 -4.84 -12.77
C ARG A 285 15.04 -5.31 -13.98
N GLN A 286 15.94 -6.29 -13.80
CA GLN A 286 16.73 -6.85 -14.90
C GLN A 286 15.85 -7.51 -15.98
N ARG A 287 14.79 -8.23 -15.58
CA ARG A 287 13.86 -8.84 -16.55
C ARG A 287 13.08 -7.76 -17.31
N ALA A 288 12.62 -6.71 -16.63
CA ALA A 288 11.90 -5.61 -17.27
C ALA A 288 12.79 -4.86 -18.27
N GLU A 289 14.06 -4.63 -17.93
CA GLU A 289 15.06 -4.05 -18.84
C GLU A 289 15.27 -4.92 -20.07
N ARG A 290 15.50 -6.23 -19.90
CA ARG A 290 15.65 -7.17 -21.03
C ARG A 290 14.43 -7.15 -21.95
N VAL A 291 13.21 -7.17 -21.39
CA VAL A 291 11.99 -7.10 -22.18
C VAL A 291 11.88 -5.77 -22.94
N ARG A 292 12.27 -4.64 -22.32
CA ARG A 292 12.30 -3.33 -22.99
C ARG A 292 13.33 -3.28 -24.11
N ASP A 293 14.53 -3.83 -23.88
CA ASP A 293 15.60 -3.88 -24.87
C ASP A 293 15.23 -4.78 -26.05
N GLU A 294 14.65 -5.95 -25.79
CA GLU A 294 14.14 -6.85 -26.83
C GLU A 294 13.00 -6.21 -27.62
N ALA A 295 12.06 -5.53 -26.96
CA ALA A 295 10.98 -4.81 -27.62
C ALA A 295 11.52 -3.65 -28.48
N ARG A 296 12.50 -2.91 -27.96
CA ARG A 296 13.19 -1.85 -28.71
C ARG A 296 13.93 -2.42 -29.92
N ALA A 297 14.68 -3.51 -29.76
CA ALA A 297 15.39 -4.17 -30.85
C ALA A 297 14.42 -4.67 -31.95
N LYS A 298 13.29 -5.27 -31.56
CA LYS A 298 12.22 -5.66 -32.50
C LYS A 298 11.62 -4.45 -33.22
N LYS A 299 11.32 -3.35 -32.52
CA LYS A 299 10.83 -2.10 -33.13
C LYS A 299 11.84 -1.55 -34.13
N LEU A 300 13.11 -1.47 -33.77
CA LEU A 300 14.19 -0.97 -34.65
C LEU A 300 14.37 -1.88 -35.88
N THR A 301 14.29 -3.20 -35.70
CA THR A 301 14.34 -4.16 -36.81
C THR A 301 13.18 -3.97 -37.78
N ALA A 302 11.95 -3.78 -37.27
CA ALA A 302 10.77 -3.51 -38.10
C ALA A 302 10.88 -2.18 -38.85
N LEU A 303 11.30 -1.10 -38.17
CA LEU A 303 11.54 0.20 -38.81
C LEU A 303 12.59 0.13 -39.92
N ALA A 304 13.66 -0.66 -39.73
CA ALA A 304 14.69 -0.86 -40.74
C ALA A 304 14.24 -1.75 -41.92
N ALA A 305 13.19 -2.55 -41.75
CA ALA A 305 12.55 -3.30 -42.82
C ALA A 305 11.62 -2.39 -43.66
N ASP A 306 10.94 -1.45 -43.00
CA ASP A 306 10.04 -0.46 -43.61
C ASP A 306 10.75 0.85 -44.04
N GLU A 307 12.08 0.84 -44.12
CA GLU A 307 12.93 2.00 -44.41
C GLU A 307 12.41 2.82 -45.61
N GLU A 308 12.09 2.17 -46.74
CA GLU A 308 11.61 2.85 -47.94
C GLU A 308 10.23 3.50 -47.78
N ALA A 309 9.37 2.95 -46.92
CA ALA A 309 8.07 3.54 -46.64
C ALA A 309 8.23 4.81 -45.78
N ILE A 310 9.08 4.73 -44.75
CA ILE A 310 9.38 5.85 -43.85
C ILE A 310 10.04 7.00 -44.61
N TRP A 311 10.99 6.71 -45.50
CA TRP A 311 11.60 7.74 -46.34
C TRP A 311 10.59 8.45 -47.26
N ARG A 312 9.63 7.72 -47.84
CA ARG A 312 8.54 8.34 -48.62
C ARG A 312 7.68 9.25 -47.76
N GLU A 313 7.40 8.87 -46.52
CA GLU A 313 6.65 9.70 -45.57
C GLU A 313 7.42 10.96 -45.17
N VAL A 314 8.73 10.85 -44.92
CA VAL A 314 9.63 11.99 -44.68
C VAL A 314 9.58 12.96 -45.85
N GLU A 315 9.71 12.49 -47.09
CA GLU A 315 9.64 13.36 -48.27
C GLU A 315 8.26 14.04 -48.40
N ASN A 316 7.18 13.31 -48.13
CA ASN A 316 5.81 13.86 -48.13
C ASN A 316 5.62 14.94 -47.07
N HIS A 317 6.17 14.76 -45.87
CA HIS A 317 6.14 15.76 -44.81
C HIS A 317 6.94 17.01 -45.16
N VAL A 318 8.14 16.85 -45.72
CA VAL A 318 8.98 17.97 -46.16
C VAL A 318 8.33 18.73 -47.32
N ALA A 319 7.70 18.04 -48.26
CA ALA A 319 7.04 18.66 -49.43
C ALA A 319 5.88 19.60 -49.05
N ARG A 320 5.21 19.37 -47.92
CA ARG A 320 4.07 20.18 -47.45
C ARG A 320 4.45 21.56 -46.91
N LYS A 321 5.75 21.84 -46.71
CA LYS A 321 6.30 23.15 -46.29
C LYS A 321 5.64 23.76 -45.05
N GLN A 322 5.31 22.94 -44.05
CA GLN A 322 4.71 23.35 -42.78
C GLN A 322 5.65 23.06 -41.62
N VAL A 323 5.69 23.95 -40.63
CA VAL A 323 6.58 23.86 -39.46
C VAL A 323 6.38 22.54 -38.71
N ALA A 324 5.15 22.21 -38.33
CA ALA A 324 4.82 20.97 -37.61
C ALA A 324 5.15 19.70 -38.43
N ARG A 325 5.18 19.79 -39.76
CA ARG A 325 5.54 18.66 -40.63
C ARG A 325 7.04 18.45 -40.71
N TYR A 326 7.84 19.50 -40.58
CA TYR A 326 9.29 19.35 -40.42
C TYR A 326 9.65 18.66 -39.10
N ASP A 327 8.96 18.99 -38.00
CA ASP A 327 9.16 18.32 -36.72
C ASP A 327 8.84 16.81 -36.81
N ALA A 328 7.73 16.46 -37.49
CA ALA A 328 7.38 15.06 -37.75
C ALA A 328 8.40 14.34 -38.66
N ALA A 329 8.86 14.98 -39.73
CA ALA A 329 9.89 14.42 -40.62
C ALA A 329 11.21 14.17 -39.89
N VAL A 330 11.63 15.11 -39.04
CA VAL A 330 12.86 15.00 -38.24
C VAL A 330 12.74 13.90 -37.20
N ALA A 331 11.57 13.74 -36.55
CA ALA A 331 11.32 12.64 -35.63
C ALA A 331 11.44 11.27 -36.33
N LEU A 332 10.84 11.10 -37.51
CA LEU A 332 10.97 9.87 -38.32
C LEU A 332 12.43 9.60 -38.72
N LEU A 333 13.20 10.62 -39.09
CA LEU A 333 14.61 10.47 -39.44
C LEU A 333 15.49 10.08 -38.25
N VAL A 334 15.17 10.54 -37.04
CA VAL A 334 15.85 10.10 -35.81
C VAL A 334 15.57 8.61 -35.56
N GLU A 335 14.30 8.19 -35.62
CA GLU A 335 13.95 6.77 -35.44
C GLU A 335 14.60 5.89 -36.51
N LEU A 336 14.64 6.36 -37.75
CA LEU A 336 15.24 5.62 -38.86
C LEU A 336 16.77 5.54 -38.75
N ARG A 337 17.44 6.61 -38.32
CA ARG A 337 18.89 6.58 -38.02
C ARG A 337 19.18 5.49 -36.98
N ASP A 338 18.46 5.51 -35.87
CA ASP A 338 18.66 4.55 -34.78
C ASP A 338 18.37 3.11 -35.25
N ALA A 339 17.38 2.92 -36.13
CA ALA A 339 17.06 1.63 -36.73
C ALA A 339 18.15 1.15 -37.70
N CYS A 340 18.67 2.03 -38.56
CA CYS A 340 19.75 1.73 -39.49
C CYS A 340 21.06 1.44 -38.76
N ASP A 341 21.40 2.18 -37.71
CA ASP A 341 22.57 1.90 -36.87
C ASP A 341 22.43 0.52 -36.19
N HIS A 342 21.23 0.16 -35.68
CA HIS A 342 20.96 -1.14 -35.07
C HIS A 342 21.19 -2.33 -36.01
N VAL A 343 20.84 -2.20 -37.29
CA VAL A 343 21.03 -3.26 -38.30
C VAL A 343 22.36 -3.14 -39.08
N GLY A 344 23.25 -2.24 -38.69
CA GLY A 344 24.57 -2.05 -39.35
C GLY A 344 24.54 -1.31 -40.68
N ARG A 345 23.42 -0.64 -41.03
CA ARG A 345 23.23 0.17 -42.24
C ARG A 345 23.38 1.68 -42.03
N GLY A 346 23.93 2.10 -40.89
CA GLY A 346 24.06 3.52 -40.51
C GLY A 346 24.70 4.43 -41.56
N LEU A 347 25.74 3.94 -42.27
CA LEU A 347 26.42 4.70 -43.32
C LEU A 347 25.51 5.03 -44.52
N GLN A 348 24.69 4.06 -44.95
CA GLN A 348 23.76 4.25 -46.07
C GLN A 348 22.65 5.24 -45.70
N CYS A 349 22.13 5.12 -44.47
CA CYS A 349 21.15 6.06 -43.95
C CYS A 349 21.72 7.49 -43.86
N ARG A 350 22.95 7.66 -43.38
CA ARG A 350 23.62 8.97 -43.31
C ARG A 350 23.83 9.61 -44.68
N GLN A 351 24.28 8.84 -45.67
CA GLN A 351 24.38 9.30 -47.06
C GLN A 351 23.02 9.77 -47.62
N ARG A 352 21.94 9.07 -47.28
CA ARG A 352 20.59 9.43 -47.72
C ARG A 352 20.06 10.69 -47.02
N VAL A 353 20.39 10.89 -45.73
CA VAL A 353 20.16 12.16 -45.03
C VAL A 353 20.95 13.29 -45.67
N ALA A 354 22.21 13.07 -46.06
CA ALA A 354 23.02 14.06 -46.77
C ALA A 354 22.39 14.47 -48.10
N ALA A 355 21.91 13.50 -48.88
CA ALA A 355 21.20 13.75 -50.14
C ALA A 355 19.90 14.55 -49.93
N LEU A 356 19.15 14.27 -48.85
CA LEU A 356 17.96 15.03 -48.48
C LEU A 356 18.31 16.49 -48.15
N ARG A 357 19.40 16.73 -47.41
CA ARG A 357 19.87 18.08 -47.07
C ARG A 357 20.21 18.89 -48.32
N GLU A 358 20.92 18.29 -49.27
CA GLU A 358 21.25 18.94 -50.55
C GLU A 358 20.00 19.28 -51.37
N LYS A 359 19.05 18.34 -51.48
CA LYS A 359 17.77 18.53 -52.18
C LYS A 359 16.96 19.70 -51.60
N TYR A 360 16.98 19.86 -50.27
CA TYR A 360 16.19 20.88 -49.57
C TYR A 360 17.02 22.03 -48.97
N ARG A 361 18.19 22.34 -49.55
CA ARG A 361 19.09 23.42 -49.11
C ARG A 361 18.44 24.80 -48.98
N HIS A 362 17.34 25.02 -49.69
CA HIS A 362 16.56 26.25 -49.71
C HIS A 362 15.56 26.38 -48.54
N LEU A 363 15.44 25.37 -47.67
CA LEU A 363 14.53 25.34 -46.52
C LEU A 363 15.32 25.44 -45.20
N PRO A 364 15.72 26.65 -44.76
CA PRO A 364 16.57 26.84 -43.57
C PRO A 364 15.91 26.34 -42.27
N GLY A 365 14.57 26.42 -42.19
CA GLY A 365 13.81 25.94 -41.04
C GLY A 365 13.84 24.41 -40.86
N LEU A 366 14.04 23.65 -41.93
CA LEU A 366 14.24 22.19 -41.88
C LEU A 366 15.68 21.86 -41.50
N LEU A 367 16.66 22.52 -42.13
CA LEU A 367 18.09 22.30 -41.86
C LEU A 367 18.44 22.54 -40.40
N ARG A 368 17.92 23.61 -39.79
CA ARG A 368 18.13 23.90 -38.37
C ARG A 368 17.68 22.73 -37.47
N ARG A 369 16.50 22.17 -37.73
CA ARG A 369 15.96 21.05 -36.93
C ARG A 369 16.73 19.75 -37.10
N LEU A 370 17.25 19.49 -38.30
CA LEU A 370 18.14 18.35 -38.54
C LEU A 370 19.44 18.53 -37.75
N ASP A 371 19.99 19.74 -37.71
CA ASP A 371 21.20 20.05 -36.94
C ASP A 371 20.96 19.94 -35.43
N ASP A 372 19.82 20.44 -34.94
CA ASP A 372 19.40 20.35 -33.53
C ASP A 372 19.29 18.89 -33.03
N ARG A 373 19.05 17.94 -33.93
CA ARG A 373 18.96 16.48 -33.62
C ARG A 373 20.20 15.68 -34.03
N ALA A 374 21.29 16.38 -34.39
CA ALA A 374 22.55 15.79 -34.86
C ALA A 374 22.38 14.83 -36.06
N LEU A 375 21.41 15.10 -36.94
CA LEU A 375 21.24 14.41 -38.23
C LEU A 375 22.17 15.05 -39.27
N ARG A 376 23.48 14.86 -39.04
CA ARG A 376 24.54 15.24 -39.97
C ARG A 376 24.83 14.05 -40.89
N GLY A 377 25.02 14.35 -42.18
CA GLY A 377 25.28 13.38 -43.23
C GLY A 377 26.58 12.60 -43.04
#